data_AF-A0A6B3C846-F1
#
_entry.id   AF-A0A6B3C846-F1
#
_cell.length_a   1.000
_cell.length_b   1.000
_cell.length_c   1.000
_cell.angle_alpha   90.00
_cell.angle_beta   90.00
_cell.angle_gamma   90.00
#
_symmetry.space_group_name_H-M   'P 1'
#
loop_
_entity.id
_entity.type
_entity.pdbx_description
1 polymer ?
#
loop_
_entity_poly.entity_id
_entity_poly.type
_entity_poly.pdbx_seq_one_letter_code
_entity_poly.pdbx_strand_id
1 'polypeptide(L)'
;LLARDAVAAGQVAFVRTVGALAAVGAVVAGSLVIPLDTAAQTGTLRVGAVQGNVPEPGRLDAFGQRRQVLDNHVAGTRALLERTAPGDLDVVLWPENGSDIDPQVDAEAAGLIDGVAQEVDAPLLVGTVQYPDSGGRYNTAVLWEPGVGPVATYSKQRLAAFAEYIPMRSFVRHFSDA
;
A
#
# COMPACT_ATOMS: atom_id res chain seq x y z
N LEU A 1 1.16 43.21 49.07
CA LEU A 1 0.81 43.14 47.63
C LEU A 1 1.46 41.90 47.00
N LEU A 2 2.80 41.81 46.99
CA LEU A 2 3.56 40.66 46.43
C LEU A 2 3.10 39.25 46.86
N ALA A 3 2.73 39.02 48.13
CA ALA A 3 2.25 37.71 48.60
C ALA A 3 0.86 37.32 48.05
N ARG A 4 -0.03 38.28 47.80
CA ARG A 4 -1.34 38.02 47.18
C ARG A 4 -1.19 37.71 45.70
N ASP A 5 -0.28 38.38 45.02
CA ASP A 5 0.00 38.18 43.60
C ASP A 5 0.65 36.80 43.34
N ALA A 6 1.54 36.35 44.24
CA ALA A 6 2.13 35.02 44.18
C ALA A 6 1.10 33.89 44.43
N VAL A 7 0.18 34.08 45.38
CA VAL A 7 -0.91 33.12 45.65
C VAL A 7 -1.90 33.08 44.47
N ALA A 8 -2.25 34.23 43.89
CA ALA A 8 -3.10 34.29 42.71
C ALA A 8 -2.44 33.62 41.48
N ALA A 9 -1.14 33.85 41.26
CA ALA A 9 -0.37 33.18 40.20
C ALA A 9 -0.30 31.65 40.41
N GLY A 10 -0.12 31.18 41.64
CA GLY A 10 -0.14 29.76 42.00
C GLY A 10 -1.50 29.10 41.78
N GLN A 11 -2.60 29.81 42.09
CA GLN A 11 -3.96 29.33 41.83
C GLN A 11 -4.27 29.25 40.33
N VAL A 12 -3.83 30.23 39.54
CA VAL A 12 -3.98 30.22 38.07
C VAL A 12 -3.17 29.09 37.44
N ALA A 13 -1.93 28.86 37.91
CA ALA A 13 -1.11 27.75 37.44
C ALA A 13 -1.72 26.38 37.80
N PHE A 14 -2.24 26.24 39.02
CA PHE A 14 -2.91 25.01 39.46
C PHE A 14 -4.17 24.71 38.63
N VAL A 15 -5.04 25.69 38.42
CA VAL A 15 -6.25 25.53 37.59
C VAL A 15 -5.90 25.16 36.14
N ARG A 16 -4.85 25.77 35.57
CA ARG A 16 -4.37 25.42 34.23
C ARG A 16 -3.85 23.99 34.14
N THR A 17 -3.03 23.55 35.10
CA THR A 17 -2.50 22.18 35.12
C THR A 17 -3.60 21.15 35.30
N VAL A 18 -4.52 21.37 36.24
CA VAL A 18 -5.67 20.48 36.45
C VAL A 18 -6.58 20.45 35.22
N GLY A 19 -6.85 21.61 34.61
CA GLY A 19 -7.60 21.70 33.36
C GLY A 19 -6.93 20.95 32.20
N ALA A 20 -5.62 21.07 32.05
CA ALA A 20 -4.85 20.34 31.03
C ALA A 20 -4.88 18.82 31.26
N LEU A 21 -4.69 18.37 32.50
CA LEU A 21 -4.78 16.95 32.85
C LEU A 21 -6.20 16.40 32.64
N ALA A 22 -7.23 17.16 32.97
CA ALA A 22 -8.61 16.79 32.72
C ALA A 22 -8.91 16.71 31.22
N ALA A 23 -8.39 17.63 30.40
CA ALA A 23 -8.54 17.59 28.95
C ALA A 23 -7.83 16.37 28.33
N VAL A 24 -6.59 16.07 28.76
CA VAL A 24 -5.87 14.85 28.32
C VAL A 24 -6.64 13.60 28.76
N GLY A 25 -7.09 13.55 30.01
CA GLY A 25 -7.90 12.47 30.53
C GLY A 25 -9.20 12.28 29.74
N ALA A 26 -9.87 13.37 29.35
CA ALA A 26 -11.07 13.34 28.54
C ALA A 26 -10.81 12.85 27.11
N VAL A 27 -9.68 13.22 26.49
CA VAL A 27 -9.29 12.72 25.15
C VAL A 27 -8.99 11.22 25.19
N VAL A 28 -8.24 10.76 26.20
CA VAL A 28 -7.89 9.33 26.36
C VAL A 28 -9.12 8.51 26.73
N ALA A 29 -9.92 8.95 27.69
CA ALA A 29 -11.16 8.26 28.05
C ALA A 29 -12.15 8.27 26.87
N GLY A 30 -12.23 9.38 26.15
CA GLY A 30 -13.04 9.55 24.96
C GLY A 30 -12.64 8.59 23.84
N SER A 31 -11.34 8.38 23.58
CA SER A 31 -10.90 7.45 22.53
C SER A 31 -11.22 5.99 22.87
N LEU A 32 -11.23 5.61 24.15
CA LEU A 32 -11.57 4.27 24.59
C LEU A 32 -13.07 3.93 24.43
N VAL A 33 -13.94 4.94 24.37
CA VAL A 33 -15.39 4.75 24.18
C VAL A 33 -15.84 4.90 22.73
N ILE A 34 -14.93 5.20 21.79
CA ILE A 34 -15.23 5.17 20.36
C ILE A 34 -15.21 3.70 19.91
N PRO A 35 -16.35 3.11 19.50
CA PRO A 35 -16.36 1.74 19.00
C PRO A 35 -15.64 1.69 17.65
N LEU A 36 -14.41 1.22 17.66
CA LEU A 36 -13.64 0.87 16.47
C LEU A 36 -13.82 -0.63 16.19
N ASP A 37 -15.07 -1.03 15.94
CA ASP A 37 -15.34 -2.43 15.67
C ASP A 37 -14.65 -2.83 14.36
N THR A 38 -13.68 -3.74 14.46
CA THR A 38 -12.98 -4.35 13.32
C THR A 38 -13.55 -5.71 12.97
N ALA A 39 -14.63 -6.14 13.66
CA ALA A 39 -15.34 -7.34 13.31
C ALA A 39 -15.94 -7.23 11.90
N ALA A 40 -16.03 -8.37 11.23
CA ALA A 40 -16.66 -8.43 9.93
C ALA A 40 -18.12 -8.01 10.03
N GLN A 41 -18.49 -6.99 9.26
CA GLN A 41 -19.87 -6.51 9.20
C GLN A 41 -20.79 -7.52 8.51
N THR A 42 -20.26 -8.29 7.55
CA THR A 42 -20.98 -9.36 6.84
C THR A 42 -19.98 -10.34 6.23
N GLY A 43 -20.17 -11.64 6.51
CA GLY A 43 -19.38 -12.70 5.92
C GLY A 43 -17.89 -12.64 6.31
N THR A 44 -17.06 -13.38 5.57
CA THR A 44 -15.61 -13.41 5.72
C THR A 44 -14.99 -13.48 4.33
N LEU A 45 -13.88 -12.78 4.12
CA LEU A 45 -13.09 -12.88 2.89
C LEU A 45 -11.77 -13.59 3.20
N ARG A 46 -11.46 -14.67 2.48
CA ARG A 46 -10.19 -15.40 2.56
C ARG A 46 -9.22 -14.81 1.55
N VAL A 47 -8.25 -14.07 2.05
CA VAL A 47 -7.28 -13.33 1.24
C VAL A 47 -5.92 -14.02 1.27
N GLY A 48 -5.38 -14.34 0.10
CA GLY A 48 -3.96 -14.64 -0.07
C GLY A 48 -3.19 -13.33 -0.25
N ALA A 49 -2.10 -13.12 0.47
CA ALA A 49 -1.22 -11.97 0.25
C ALA A 49 0.21 -12.47 0.04
N VAL A 50 0.82 -12.07 -1.08
CA VAL A 50 2.14 -12.56 -1.48
C VAL A 50 3.12 -11.41 -1.45
N GLN A 51 4.24 -11.59 -0.75
CA GLN A 51 5.34 -10.63 -0.74
C GLN A 51 6.56 -11.27 -1.40
N GLY A 52 6.73 -11.05 -2.71
CA GLY A 52 7.76 -11.72 -3.52
C GLY A 52 9.21 -11.29 -3.23
N ASN A 53 9.42 -10.26 -2.40
CA ASN A 53 10.73 -9.68 -2.11
C ASN A 53 11.46 -9.16 -3.38
N VAL A 54 12.55 -8.40 -3.19
CA VAL A 54 13.40 -7.92 -4.28
C VAL A 54 14.79 -8.56 -4.20
N PRO A 55 15.47 -8.83 -5.33
CA PRO A 55 16.69 -9.64 -5.35
C PRO A 55 17.88 -8.99 -4.62
N GLU A 56 18.04 -7.67 -4.76
CA GLU A 56 19.11 -6.90 -4.11
C GLU A 56 18.53 -5.63 -3.48
N PRO A 57 18.04 -5.68 -2.23
CA PRO A 57 17.50 -4.49 -1.57
C PRO A 57 18.58 -3.42 -1.42
N GLY A 58 18.30 -2.20 -1.90
CA GLY A 58 19.15 -1.01 -1.64
C GLY A 58 20.22 -0.69 -2.68
N ARG A 59 20.28 -1.41 -3.81
CA ARG A 59 21.13 -1.02 -4.95
C ARG A 59 20.32 -0.40 -6.09
N LEU A 60 20.95 0.48 -6.88
CA LEU A 60 20.31 1.20 -8.00
C LEU A 60 19.79 0.27 -9.10
N ASP A 61 20.34 -0.94 -9.22
CA ASP A 61 19.98 -2.00 -10.15
C ASP A 61 18.88 -2.95 -9.63
N ALA A 62 18.38 -2.76 -8.40
CA ALA A 62 17.29 -3.55 -7.83
C ALA A 62 16.02 -3.55 -8.70
N PHE A 63 15.82 -2.48 -9.48
CA PHE A 63 14.71 -2.31 -10.44
C PHE A 63 15.00 -2.87 -11.84
N GLY A 64 16.21 -3.39 -12.07
CA GLY A 64 16.67 -3.94 -13.37
C GLY A 64 16.28 -5.39 -13.60
N GLN A 65 15.94 -6.14 -12.54
CA GLN A 65 15.58 -7.56 -12.60
C GLN A 65 14.05 -7.74 -12.64
N ARG A 66 13.38 -6.96 -13.51
CA ARG A 66 11.91 -6.85 -13.57
C ARG A 66 11.19 -8.20 -13.65
N ARG A 67 11.80 -9.15 -14.38
CA ARG A 67 11.29 -10.52 -14.51
C ARG A 67 11.35 -11.30 -13.21
N GLN A 68 12.43 -11.14 -12.43
CA GLN A 68 12.62 -11.88 -11.19
C GLN A 68 11.60 -11.50 -10.11
N VAL A 69 11.20 -10.22 -10.04
CA VAL A 69 10.14 -9.80 -9.11
C VAL A 69 8.82 -10.49 -9.45
N LEU A 70 8.44 -10.51 -10.74
CA LEU A 70 7.27 -11.25 -11.20
C LEU A 70 7.38 -12.74 -10.87
N ASP A 71 8.52 -13.38 -11.19
CA ASP A 71 8.75 -14.81 -10.93
C ASP A 71 8.64 -15.14 -9.44
N ASN A 72 9.13 -14.26 -8.56
CA ASN A 72 9.00 -14.45 -7.11
C ASN A 72 7.55 -14.38 -6.64
N HIS A 73 6.74 -13.47 -7.19
CA HIS A 73 5.32 -13.37 -6.85
C HIS A 73 4.51 -14.56 -7.39
N VAL A 74 4.85 -15.04 -8.60
CA VAL A 74 4.34 -16.28 -9.17
C VAL A 74 4.65 -17.47 -8.26
N ALA A 75 5.91 -17.62 -7.83
CA ALA A 75 6.33 -18.68 -6.91
C ALA A 75 5.63 -18.57 -5.54
N GLY A 76 5.53 -17.37 -4.98
CA GLY A 76 4.83 -17.12 -3.72
C GLY A 76 3.33 -17.39 -3.80
N THR A 77 2.70 -17.17 -4.96
CA THR A 77 1.30 -17.51 -5.19
C THR A 77 1.11 -19.02 -5.19
N ARG A 78 2.00 -19.78 -5.86
CA ARG A 78 1.98 -21.25 -5.82
C ARG A 78 2.21 -21.79 -4.41
N ALA A 79 3.05 -21.16 -3.61
CA ALA A 79 3.27 -21.56 -2.22
C ALA A 79 2.00 -21.43 -1.35
N LEU A 80 1.01 -20.61 -1.72
CA LEU A 80 -0.27 -20.56 -1.02
C LEU A 80 -1.02 -21.90 -1.12
N LEU A 81 -0.84 -22.66 -2.21
CA LEU A 81 -1.46 -23.97 -2.43
C LEU A 81 -0.89 -25.06 -1.51
N GLU A 82 0.22 -24.81 -0.81
CA GLU A 82 0.71 -25.70 0.25
C GLU A 82 -0.19 -25.66 1.49
N ARG A 83 -1.00 -24.60 1.62
CA ARG A 83 -1.84 -24.32 2.80
C ARG A 83 -3.33 -24.16 2.47
N THR A 84 -3.68 -24.17 1.19
CA THR A 84 -5.04 -23.94 0.69
C THR A 84 -5.30 -24.82 -0.52
N ALA A 85 -6.56 -25.19 -0.76
CA ALA A 85 -6.96 -25.82 -2.01
C ALA A 85 -7.27 -24.76 -3.09
N PRO A 86 -7.24 -25.08 -4.38
CA PRO A 86 -7.80 -24.20 -5.40
C PRO A 86 -9.26 -23.81 -5.07
N GLY A 87 -9.61 -22.54 -5.20
CA GLY A 87 -10.94 -21.99 -4.90
C GLY A 87 -11.20 -21.71 -3.42
N ASP A 88 -10.23 -21.99 -2.53
CA ASP A 88 -10.35 -21.64 -1.12
C ASP A 88 -10.18 -20.15 -0.84
N LEU A 89 -9.45 -19.44 -1.70
CA LEU A 89 -9.18 -18.02 -1.57
C LEU A 89 -10.18 -17.25 -2.42
N ASP A 90 -10.71 -16.15 -1.88
CA ASP A 90 -11.60 -15.26 -2.64
C ASP A 90 -10.82 -14.27 -3.51
N VAL A 91 -9.56 -13.97 -3.13
CA VAL A 91 -8.66 -13.09 -3.88
C VAL A 91 -7.21 -13.30 -3.43
N VAL A 92 -6.26 -13.14 -4.36
CA VAL A 92 -4.82 -13.05 -4.06
C VAL A 92 -4.31 -11.64 -4.34
N LEU A 93 -3.58 -11.05 -3.40
CA LEU A 93 -3.03 -9.70 -3.49
C LEU A 93 -1.53 -9.76 -3.70
N TRP A 94 -1.06 -9.05 -4.73
CA TRP A 94 0.35 -8.70 -4.89
C TRP A 94 0.53 -7.22 -4.55
N PRO A 95 1.67 -6.85 -3.93
CA PRO A 95 1.95 -5.47 -3.55
C PRO A 95 2.11 -4.56 -4.77
N GLU A 96 2.27 -3.27 -4.48
CA GLU A 96 2.79 -2.29 -5.43
C GLU A 96 4.06 -2.83 -6.10
N ASN A 97 4.12 -2.74 -7.43
CA ASN A 97 5.22 -3.28 -8.23
C ASN A 97 5.45 -4.80 -8.06
N GLY A 98 4.42 -5.58 -7.72
CA GLY A 98 4.46 -7.05 -7.79
C GLY A 98 4.80 -7.60 -9.19
N SER A 99 4.52 -6.81 -10.22
CA SER A 99 5.11 -6.97 -11.55
C SER A 99 5.68 -5.64 -12.06
N ASP A 100 6.99 -5.60 -12.31
CA ASP A 100 7.64 -4.45 -12.96
C ASP A 100 7.50 -4.46 -14.50
N ILE A 101 6.78 -5.44 -15.04
CA ILE A 101 6.41 -5.57 -16.45
C ILE A 101 4.90 -5.37 -16.54
N ASP A 102 4.43 -4.51 -17.45
CA ASP A 102 3.00 -4.27 -17.66
C ASP A 102 2.35 -5.51 -18.32
N PRO A 103 1.54 -6.29 -17.58
CA PRO A 103 0.98 -7.53 -18.11
C PRO A 103 -0.18 -7.29 -19.08
N GLN A 104 -0.64 -6.04 -19.24
CA GLN A 104 -1.69 -5.71 -20.20
C GLN A 104 -1.15 -5.64 -21.64
N VAL A 105 0.17 -5.48 -21.80
CA VAL A 105 0.82 -5.36 -23.12
C VAL A 105 1.95 -6.38 -23.31
N ASP A 106 2.41 -7.05 -22.25
CA ASP A 106 3.39 -8.13 -22.31
C ASP A 106 2.71 -9.51 -22.16
N ALA A 107 2.66 -10.26 -23.25
CA ALA A 107 1.98 -11.56 -23.30
C ALA A 107 2.64 -12.62 -22.40
N GLU A 108 3.94 -12.52 -22.14
CA GLU A 108 4.65 -13.48 -21.30
C GLU A 108 4.32 -13.26 -19.82
N ALA A 109 4.27 -11.99 -19.38
CA ALA A 109 3.81 -11.62 -18.05
C ALA A 109 2.32 -11.94 -17.85
N ALA A 110 1.49 -11.66 -18.85
CA ALA A 110 0.07 -12.04 -18.86
C ALA A 110 -0.11 -13.54 -18.65
N GLY A 111 0.60 -14.37 -19.41
CA GLY A 111 0.49 -15.83 -19.32
C GLY A 111 0.93 -16.39 -17.96
N LEU A 112 1.97 -15.80 -17.35
CA LEU A 112 2.41 -16.20 -16.01
C LEU A 112 1.37 -15.87 -14.94
N ILE A 113 0.83 -14.65 -14.96
CA ILE A 113 -0.19 -14.20 -14.00
C ILE A 113 -1.46 -15.02 -14.17
N ASP A 114 -1.91 -15.20 -15.41
CA ASP A 114 -3.12 -15.98 -15.70
C ASP A 114 -2.97 -17.45 -15.30
N GLY A 115 -1.79 -18.04 -15.55
CA GLY A 115 -1.48 -19.40 -15.13
C GLY A 115 -1.61 -19.59 -13.62
N VAL A 116 -0.98 -18.73 -12.81
CA VAL A 116 -1.11 -18.86 -11.34
C VAL A 116 -2.49 -18.49 -10.81
N ALA A 117 -3.21 -17.58 -11.48
CA ALA A 117 -4.59 -17.26 -11.15
C ALA A 117 -5.50 -18.48 -11.34
N GLN A 118 -5.32 -19.21 -12.45
CA GLN A 118 -6.04 -20.46 -12.72
C GLN A 118 -5.62 -21.60 -11.78
N GLU A 119 -4.33 -21.70 -11.42
CA GLU A 119 -3.84 -22.73 -10.48
C GLU A 119 -4.45 -22.56 -9.07
N VAL A 120 -4.56 -21.31 -8.59
CA VAL A 120 -5.22 -20.98 -7.31
C VAL A 120 -6.74 -20.95 -7.43
N ASP A 121 -7.29 -20.81 -8.63
CA ASP A 121 -8.72 -20.66 -8.91
C ASP A 121 -9.33 -19.48 -8.13
N ALA A 122 -8.64 -18.33 -8.17
CA ALA A 122 -9.11 -17.07 -7.57
C ALA A 122 -8.58 -15.85 -8.34
N PRO A 123 -9.30 -14.71 -8.32
CA PRO A 123 -8.81 -13.46 -8.89
C PRO A 123 -7.52 -12.95 -8.23
N LEU A 124 -6.66 -12.33 -9.02
CA LEU A 124 -5.42 -11.69 -8.56
C LEU A 124 -5.54 -10.16 -8.65
N LEU A 125 -5.26 -9.45 -7.57
CA LEU A 125 -5.02 -8.00 -7.61
C LEU A 125 -3.51 -7.74 -7.73
N VAL A 126 -3.07 -7.40 -8.93
CA VAL A 126 -1.65 -7.25 -9.27
C VAL A 126 -1.26 -5.77 -9.28
N GLY A 127 -0.38 -5.36 -8.37
CA GLY A 127 0.29 -4.06 -8.47
C GLY A 127 1.37 -4.09 -9.56
N THR A 128 1.28 -3.17 -10.53
CA THR A 128 2.16 -3.11 -11.69
C THR A 128 2.38 -1.68 -12.18
N VAL A 129 3.20 -1.55 -13.21
CA VAL A 129 3.46 -0.31 -13.93
C VAL A 129 2.71 -0.30 -15.25
N GLN A 130 2.33 0.88 -15.72
CA GLN A 130 1.76 1.05 -17.05
C GLN A 130 2.47 2.19 -17.78
N TYR A 131 2.73 1.99 -19.07
CA TYR A 131 3.34 2.98 -19.96
C TYR A 131 2.37 3.30 -21.10
N PRO A 132 1.49 4.30 -20.95
CA PRO A 132 0.53 4.66 -21.99
C PRO A 132 1.22 5.32 -23.20
N ASP A 133 0.65 5.14 -24.39
CA ASP A 133 1.15 5.76 -25.64
C ASP A 133 1.18 7.29 -25.59
N SER A 134 0.32 7.91 -24.78
CA SER A 134 0.32 9.35 -24.51
C SER A 134 1.59 9.84 -23.80
N GLY A 135 2.43 8.91 -23.33
CA GLY A 135 3.63 9.18 -22.55
C GLY A 135 3.37 9.19 -21.04
N GLY A 136 4.47 9.07 -20.28
CA GLY A 136 4.46 8.98 -18.83
C GLY A 136 4.51 7.55 -18.31
N ARG A 137 4.29 7.41 -17.00
CA ARG A 137 4.25 6.13 -16.29
C ARG A 137 3.17 6.21 -15.22
N TYR A 138 2.33 5.19 -15.13
CA TYR A 138 1.40 5.01 -14.04
C TYR A 138 1.84 3.85 -13.13
N ASN A 139 1.47 4.00 -11.87
CA ASN A 139 1.46 2.94 -10.89
C ASN A 139 0.02 2.46 -10.77
N THR A 140 -0.23 1.21 -11.17
CA THR A 140 -1.56 0.70 -11.44
C THR A 140 -1.75 -0.64 -10.72
N ALA A 141 -2.87 -0.80 -10.04
CA ALA A 141 -3.37 -2.11 -9.62
C ALA A 141 -4.32 -2.64 -10.72
N VAL A 142 -4.13 -3.88 -11.13
CA VAL A 142 -4.95 -4.58 -12.12
C VAL A 142 -5.63 -5.76 -11.45
N LEU A 143 -6.96 -5.83 -11.51
CA LEU A 143 -7.70 -7.02 -11.12
C LEU A 143 -7.73 -7.99 -12.30
N TRP A 144 -7.13 -9.16 -12.11
CA TRP A 144 -6.98 -10.22 -13.08
C TRP A 144 -7.91 -11.38 -12.73
N GLU A 145 -8.79 -11.73 -13.66
CA GLU A 145 -9.74 -12.83 -13.51
C GLU A 145 -9.19 -14.09 -14.21
N PRO A 146 -9.19 -15.28 -13.56
CA PRO A 146 -8.58 -16.48 -14.11
C PRO A 146 -9.16 -16.89 -15.48
N GLY A 147 -8.29 -17.03 -16.48
CA GLY A 147 -8.67 -17.43 -17.84
C GLY A 147 -9.41 -16.35 -18.64
N VAL A 148 -9.62 -15.17 -18.06
CA VAL A 148 -10.28 -14.02 -18.69
C VAL A 148 -9.29 -12.87 -18.89
N GLY A 149 -8.40 -12.63 -17.93
CA GLY A 149 -7.44 -11.53 -17.97
C GLY A 149 -7.86 -10.30 -17.15
N PRO A 150 -7.39 -9.09 -17.49
CA PRO A 150 -7.68 -7.89 -16.73
C PRO A 150 -9.15 -7.48 -16.85
N VAL A 151 -9.85 -7.33 -15.72
CA VAL A 151 -11.27 -6.94 -15.67
C VAL A 151 -11.50 -5.57 -15.05
N ALA A 152 -10.56 -5.06 -14.26
CA ALA A 152 -10.60 -3.71 -13.70
C ALA A 152 -9.20 -3.18 -13.41
N THR A 153 -9.04 -1.85 -13.39
CA THR A 153 -7.76 -1.19 -13.10
C THR A 153 -7.95 0.04 -12.22
N TYR A 154 -6.99 0.30 -11.34
CA TYR A 154 -6.89 1.55 -10.58
C TYR A 154 -5.48 2.10 -10.67
N SER A 155 -5.33 3.35 -11.13
CA SER A 155 -4.05 4.06 -11.14
C SER A 155 -3.94 5.03 -9.97
N LYS A 156 -2.78 5.06 -9.32
CA LYS A 156 -2.48 5.88 -8.13
C LYS A 156 -2.75 7.36 -8.39
N GLN A 157 -3.67 7.95 -7.62
CA GLN A 157 -4.12 9.34 -7.79
C GLN A 157 -3.30 10.35 -6.99
N ARG A 158 -2.74 9.94 -5.84
CA ARG A 158 -1.96 10.81 -4.95
C ARG A 158 -0.51 10.37 -4.98
N LEU A 159 0.28 11.11 -5.75
CA LEU A 159 1.69 10.79 -5.93
C LEU A 159 2.54 11.30 -4.77
N ALA A 160 3.57 10.55 -4.42
CA ALA A 160 4.54 10.96 -3.42
C ALA A 160 5.46 12.06 -3.98
N ALA A 161 5.41 13.25 -3.37
CA ALA A 161 6.30 14.35 -3.73
C ALA A 161 7.76 13.94 -3.52
N PHE A 162 8.63 14.34 -4.44
CA PHE A 162 10.06 14.01 -4.53
C PHE A 162 10.43 12.55 -4.77
N ALA A 163 9.50 11.60 -4.57
CA ALA A 163 9.70 10.20 -4.93
C ALA A 163 9.14 9.86 -6.32
N GLU A 164 7.92 10.30 -6.64
CA GLU A 164 7.24 9.96 -7.90
C GLU A 164 7.12 11.16 -8.86
N TYR A 165 7.19 12.38 -8.32
CA TYR A 165 7.29 13.61 -9.10
C TYR A 165 8.11 14.66 -8.37
N ILE A 166 8.67 15.63 -9.08
CA ILE A 166 9.42 16.74 -8.48
C ILE A 166 8.54 17.99 -8.44
N PRO A 167 8.07 18.44 -7.25
CA PRO A 167 7.37 19.71 -7.12
C PRO A 167 8.23 20.87 -7.63
N MET A 168 7.61 21.82 -8.34
CA MET A 168 8.29 23.00 -8.88
C MET A 168 9.57 22.66 -9.66
N ARG A 169 9.58 21.54 -10.42
CA ARG A 169 10.75 21.04 -11.15
C ARG A 169 11.52 22.12 -11.91
N SER A 170 10.80 23.05 -12.57
CA SER A 170 11.41 24.16 -13.31
C SER A 170 12.24 25.10 -12.43
N PHE A 171 11.87 25.29 -11.17
CA PHE A 171 12.66 26.07 -10.20
C PHE A 171 13.78 25.22 -9.60
N VAL A 172 13.47 24.02 -9.13
CA VAL A 172 14.43 23.13 -8.43
C VAL A 172 15.63 22.77 -9.31
N ARG A 173 15.44 22.59 -10.63
CA ARG A 173 16.53 22.29 -11.59
C ARG A 173 17.63 23.36 -11.68
N HIS A 174 17.45 24.54 -11.10
CA HIS A 174 18.50 25.56 -11.04
C HIS A 174 19.54 25.29 -9.94
N PHE A 175 19.20 24.43 -8.98
CA PHE A 175 20.03 24.11 -7.81
C PHE A 175 20.51 22.65 -7.81
N SER A 176 20.07 21.85 -8.76
CA SER A 176 20.40 20.43 -8.90
C SER A 176 20.35 20.00 -10.35
N ASP A 177 21.36 19.25 -10.79
CA ASP A 177 21.46 18.67 -12.14
C ASP A 177 20.68 17.35 -12.29
N ALA A 178 19.97 16.92 -11.23
CA ALA A 178 19.15 15.71 -11.21
C ALA A 178 17.82 15.87 -11.96
#